data_AF-A0A382E2W1-F1
#
_entry.id   AF-A0A382E2W1-F1
#
_cell.length_a   1.000
_cell.length_b   1.000
_cell.length_c   1.000
_cell.angle_alpha   90.00
_cell.angle_beta   90.00
_cell.angle_gamma   90.00
#
_symmetry.space_group_name_H-M   'P 1'
#
loop_
_entity.id
_entity.type
_entity.pdbx_description
1 polymer ?
#
loop_
_entity_poly.entity_id
_entity_poly.type
_entity_poly.pdbx_seq_one_letter_code
_entity_poly.pdbx_strand_id
1 'polypeptide(L)'
;MRLGTKTDDEFLTSLNEKNKQIQNIFHEKIKKISKKYPVDVMLQDGTVKKQETFDVEKIHQVYDGFAKRLRDWVLDGISSTDDEGIRRNFIKLNTNAENCKISLHLSIQYHVVLFYQPNYEVMKKQKELSDFMDMTKKQEDELTQKSDHVILEKLRAEGYKDLDTQSLFEIFYRDDKIREKIMSEIELQTDGDLQKISQRKE
;
A
#
# COMPACT_ATOMS: atom_id res chain seq x y z
N MET A 1 -36.85 -18.34 7.38
CA MET A 1 -36.81 -18.73 8.80
C MET A 1 -35.56 -19.59 9.00
N ARG A 2 -34.60 -19.18 9.84
CA ARG A 2 -33.47 -20.04 10.23
C ARG A 2 -34.09 -21.12 11.11
N LEU A 3 -34.05 -22.39 10.71
CA LEU A 3 -34.67 -23.46 11.49
C LEU A 3 -34.11 -23.41 12.91
N GLY A 4 -34.99 -23.19 13.89
CA GLY A 4 -34.62 -23.33 15.29
C GLY A 4 -34.06 -24.74 15.49
N THR A 5 -32.93 -24.85 16.17
CA THR A 5 -32.23 -26.12 16.39
C THR A 5 -32.98 -27.09 17.31
N LYS A 6 -34.13 -26.66 17.87
CA LYS A 6 -35.01 -27.46 18.72
C LYS A 6 -36.41 -27.43 18.11
N THR A 7 -36.84 -28.55 17.56
CA THR A 7 -38.16 -28.78 17.01
C THR A 7 -38.46 -30.26 17.12
N ASP A 8 -39.68 -30.60 17.53
CA ASP A 8 -40.14 -31.99 17.60
C ASP A 8 -40.69 -32.48 16.26
N ASP A 9 -40.74 -31.58 15.26
CA ASP A 9 -41.11 -31.91 13.89
C ASP A 9 -40.03 -32.77 13.21
N GLU A 10 -40.45 -33.96 12.76
CA GLU A 10 -39.58 -34.97 12.15
C GLU A 10 -38.98 -34.50 10.82
N PHE A 11 -39.76 -33.78 10.00
CA PHE A 11 -39.30 -33.24 8.72
C PHE A 11 -38.21 -32.19 8.94
N LEU A 12 -38.41 -31.25 9.88
CA LEU A 12 -37.42 -30.24 10.22
C LEU A 12 -36.17 -30.84 10.86
N THR A 13 -36.32 -31.90 11.66
CA THR A 13 -35.20 -32.64 12.24
C THR A 13 -34.34 -33.28 11.14
N SER A 14 -34.96 -33.97 10.18
CA SER A 14 -34.29 -34.56 9.02
C SER A 14 -33.60 -33.50 8.15
N LEU A 15 -34.26 -32.36 7.91
CA LEU A 15 -33.71 -31.25 7.15
C LEU A 15 -32.49 -30.62 7.84
N ASN A 16 -32.54 -30.47 9.17
CA ASN A 16 -31.42 -29.97 9.97
C ASN A 16 -30.20 -30.91 9.90
N GLU A 17 -30.41 -32.22 9.92
CA GLU A 17 -29.31 -33.19 9.80
C GLU A 17 -28.64 -33.14 8.43
N LYS A 18 -29.44 -33.07 7.35
CA LYS A 18 -28.92 -32.85 5.99
C LYS A 18 -28.17 -31.52 5.88
N ASN A 19 -28.69 -30.45 6.47
CA ASN A 19 -28.02 -29.15 6.49
C ASN A 19 -26.66 -29.21 7.19
N LYS A 20 -26.53 -29.90 8.33
CA LYS A 20 -25.23 -30.11 9.00
C LYS A 20 -24.24 -30.86 8.11
N GLN A 21 -24.68 -31.92 7.44
CA GLN A 21 -23.83 -32.68 6.52
C GLN A 21 -23.33 -31.80 5.36
N ILE A 22 -24.23 -31.01 4.76
CA ILE A 22 -23.88 -30.05 3.70
C ILE A 22 -22.87 -29.02 4.22
N GLN A 23 -23.09 -28.45 5.40
CA GLN A 23 -22.16 -27.49 6.01
C GLN A 23 -20.76 -28.08 6.23
N ASN A 24 -20.67 -29.30 6.76
CA ASN A 24 -19.39 -29.97 6.99
C ASN A 24 -18.65 -30.24 5.66
N ILE A 25 -19.34 -30.77 4.66
CA ILE A 25 -18.76 -31.04 3.34
C ILE A 25 -18.30 -29.74 2.67
N PHE A 26 -19.13 -28.70 2.72
CA PHE A 26 -18.80 -27.39 2.18
C PHE A 26 -17.59 -26.80 2.89
N HIS A 27 -17.56 -26.82 4.23
CA HIS A 27 -16.46 -26.29 5.02
C HIS A 27 -15.12 -26.97 4.67
N GLU A 28 -15.08 -28.31 4.64
CA GLU A 28 -13.87 -29.05 4.31
C GLU A 28 -13.40 -28.80 2.87
N LYS A 29 -14.34 -28.70 1.92
CA LYS A 29 -14.03 -28.37 0.54
C LYS A 29 -13.41 -26.98 0.42
N ILE A 30 -14.04 -25.96 1.03
CA ILE A 30 -13.56 -24.58 1.03
C ILE A 30 -12.18 -24.51 1.67
N LYS A 31 -12.00 -25.09 2.86
CA LYS A 31 -10.72 -25.12 3.58
C LYS A 31 -9.58 -25.68 2.73
N LYS A 32 -9.84 -26.72 1.93
CA LYS A 32 -8.84 -27.32 1.04
C LYS A 32 -8.46 -26.39 -0.13
N ILE A 33 -9.44 -25.73 -0.77
CA ILE A 33 -9.19 -24.89 -1.95
C ILE A 33 -8.75 -23.47 -1.59
N SER A 34 -9.08 -22.99 -0.40
CA SER A 34 -8.63 -21.72 0.16
C SER A 34 -7.32 -21.86 0.94
N LYS A 35 -6.53 -22.91 0.68
CA LYS A 35 -5.21 -23.06 1.29
C LYS A 35 -4.35 -21.88 0.86
N LYS A 36 -3.87 -21.13 1.84
CA LYS A 36 -3.09 -19.93 1.60
C LYS A 36 -1.73 -20.27 1.01
N TYR A 37 -1.23 -19.39 0.15
CA TYR A 37 0.11 -19.42 -0.40
C TYR A 37 0.72 -18.02 -0.38
N PRO A 38 2.05 -17.91 -0.22
CA PRO A 38 2.72 -16.63 -0.23
C PRO A 38 2.81 -16.06 -1.65
N VAL A 39 2.59 -14.76 -1.78
CA VAL A 39 2.85 -13.98 -2.99
C VAL A 39 3.72 -12.78 -2.65
N ASP A 40 4.57 -12.37 -3.58
CA ASP A 40 5.35 -11.15 -3.46
C ASP A 40 4.49 -9.95 -3.80
N VAL A 41 4.49 -8.96 -2.91
CA VAL A 41 3.70 -7.74 -3.02
C VAL A 41 4.58 -6.53 -2.79
N MET A 42 4.31 -5.45 -3.50
CA MET A 42 5.08 -4.22 -3.40
C MET A 42 4.33 -3.17 -2.57
N LEU A 43 5.03 -2.59 -1.62
CA LEU A 43 4.55 -1.45 -0.84
C LEU A 43 4.79 -0.13 -1.60
N GLN A 44 4.18 0.95 -1.11
CA GLN A 44 4.31 2.28 -1.71
C GLN A 44 5.77 2.77 -1.79
N ASP A 45 6.62 2.35 -0.85
CA ASP A 45 8.05 2.66 -0.80
C ASP A 45 8.91 1.79 -1.73
N GLY A 46 8.31 0.88 -2.50
CA GLY A 46 9.01 -0.05 -3.40
C GLY A 46 9.49 -1.34 -2.76
N THR A 47 9.34 -1.48 -1.44
CA THR A 47 9.76 -2.69 -0.73
C THR A 47 8.88 -3.86 -1.13
N VAL A 48 9.51 -4.98 -1.50
CA VAL A 48 8.81 -6.24 -1.75
C VAL A 48 8.68 -7.03 -0.45
N LYS A 49 7.47 -7.43 -0.09
CA LYS A 49 7.16 -8.28 1.07
C LYS A 49 6.34 -9.49 0.63
N LYS A 50 6.36 -10.54 1.45
CA LYS A 50 5.50 -11.71 1.25
C LYS A 50 4.16 -11.50 1.96
N GLN A 51 3.08 -11.70 1.23
CA GLN A 51 1.72 -11.70 1.76
C GLN A 51 1.06 -13.05 1.51
N GLU A 52 0.30 -13.55 2.48
CA GLU A 52 -0.52 -14.75 2.25
C GLU A 52 -1.79 -14.39 1.49
N THR A 53 -2.10 -15.15 0.44
CA THR A 53 -3.34 -15.05 -0.32
C THR A 53 -3.91 -16.42 -0.67
N PHE A 54 -5.11 -16.47 -1.24
CA PHE A 54 -5.71 -17.66 -1.81
C PHE A 54 -6.40 -17.32 -3.13
N ASP A 55 -6.69 -18.34 -3.93
CA ASP A 55 -7.33 -18.18 -5.22
C ASP A 55 -8.86 -18.16 -5.07
N VAL A 56 -9.44 -16.96 -5.15
CA VAL A 56 -10.89 -16.75 -5.04
C VAL A 56 -11.66 -17.37 -6.21
N GLU A 57 -11.03 -17.51 -7.38
CA GLU A 57 -11.69 -18.03 -8.58
C GLU A 57 -12.03 -19.52 -8.41
N LYS A 58 -11.22 -20.27 -7.66
CA LYS A 58 -11.55 -21.65 -7.26
C LYS A 58 -12.85 -21.75 -6.47
N ILE A 59 -13.23 -20.69 -5.74
CA ILE A 59 -14.51 -20.64 -5.02
C ILE A 59 -15.66 -20.45 -6.01
N HIS A 60 -15.51 -19.55 -6.99
CA HIS A 60 -16.49 -19.36 -8.06
C HIS A 60 -16.72 -20.66 -8.85
N GLN A 61 -15.65 -21.39 -9.18
CA GLN A 61 -15.75 -22.70 -9.83
C GLN A 61 -16.57 -23.73 -9.03
N VAL A 62 -16.50 -23.68 -7.69
CA VAL A 62 -17.34 -24.52 -6.83
C VAL A 62 -18.81 -24.10 -6.93
N TYR A 63 -19.10 -22.80 -6.89
CA TYR A 63 -20.46 -22.28 -7.04
C TYR A 63 -21.07 -22.59 -8.41
N ASP A 64 -20.30 -22.43 -9.48
CA ASP A 64 -20.68 -22.85 -10.83
C ASP A 64 -20.95 -24.35 -10.90
N GLY A 65 -20.15 -25.14 -10.18
CA GLY A 65 -20.34 -26.57 -10.04
C GLY A 65 -21.69 -26.92 -9.41
N PHE A 66 -22.14 -26.16 -8.41
CA PHE A 66 -23.47 -26.32 -7.83
C PHE A 66 -24.57 -25.93 -8.83
N ALA A 67 -24.46 -24.76 -9.45
CA ALA A 67 -25.44 -24.28 -10.43
C ALA A 67 -25.63 -25.26 -11.61
N LYS A 68 -24.55 -25.85 -12.12
CA LYS A 68 -24.59 -26.81 -13.24
C LYS A 68 -25.20 -28.18 -12.87
N ARG A 69 -25.07 -28.59 -11.60
CA ARG A 69 -25.55 -29.89 -11.10
C ARG A 69 -26.97 -29.81 -10.56
N LEU A 70 -27.37 -28.68 -9.96
CA LEU A 70 -28.70 -28.42 -9.43
C LEU A 70 -29.56 -27.70 -10.47
N ARG A 71 -29.75 -28.32 -11.64
CA ARG A 71 -30.45 -27.68 -12.78
C ARG A 71 -31.93 -27.41 -12.50
N ASP A 72 -32.53 -28.21 -11.63
CA ASP A 72 -33.94 -28.05 -11.23
C ASP A 72 -34.12 -26.97 -10.15
N TRP A 73 -33.04 -26.37 -9.68
CA TRP A 73 -33.07 -25.26 -8.72
C TRP A 73 -32.94 -23.93 -9.46
N VAL A 74 -33.73 -22.96 -9.04
CA VAL A 74 -33.63 -21.58 -9.52
C VAL A 74 -32.43 -20.92 -8.87
N LEU A 75 -31.50 -20.44 -9.69
CA LEU A 75 -30.37 -19.64 -9.25
C LEU A 75 -30.81 -18.19 -9.06
N ASP A 76 -30.81 -17.72 -7.82
CA ASP A 76 -31.10 -16.31 -7.50
C ASP A 76 -29.88 -15.41 -7.78
N GLY A 77 -28.69 -15.99 -7.87
CA GLY A 77 -27.47 -15.32 -8.33
C GLY A 77 -26.21 -15.73 -7.56
N ILE A 78 -25.06 -15.44 -8.17
CA ILE A 78 -23.76 -15.38 -7.52
C ILE A 78 -23.46 -13.89 -7.33
N SER A 79 -23.12 -13.47 -6.12
CA SER A 79 -22.82 -12.07 -5.84
C SER A 79 -21.63 -11.93 -4.91
N SER A 80 -20.95 -10.80 -5.06
CA SER A 80 -19.83 -10.37 -4.24
C SER A 80 -20.17 -9.03 -3.59
N THR A 81 -19.85 -8.87 -2.30
CA THR A 81 -19.91 -7.57 -1.62
C THR A 81 -18.53 -6.94 -1.61
N ASP A 82 -18.46 -5.63 -1.78
CA ASP A 82 -17.25 -4.82 -1.64
C ASP A 82 -17.48 -3.81 -0.51
N ASP A 83 -17.39 -4.31 0.73
CA ASP A 83 -17.43 -3.49 1.94
C ASP A 83 -15.98 -3.31 2.41
N GLU A 84 -15.62 -2.11 2.88
CA GLU A 84 -14.23 -1.66 3.07
C GLU A 84 -13.36 -2.67 3.85
N GLY A 85 -12.60 -3.49 3.11
CA GLY A 85 -11.69 -4.50 3.66
C GLY A 85 -12.28 -5.88 3.93
N ILE A 86 -13.59 -6.09 3.73
CA ILE A 86 -14.26 -7.39 3.86
C ILE A 86 -15.04 -7.71 2.58
N ARG A 87 -14.69 -8.84 1.96
CA ARG A 87 -15.44 -9.37 0.82
C ARG A 87 -16.22 -10.61 1.21
N ARG A 88 -17.45 -10.69 0.72
CA ARG A 88 -18.30 -11.88 0.83
C ARG A 88 -18.69 -12.35 -0.56
N ASN A 89 -18.39 -13.60 -0.86
CA ASN A 89 -18.93 -14.27 -2.05
C ASN A 89 -20.02 -15.22 -1.61
N PHE A 90 -21.15 -15.22 -2.31
CA PHE A 90 -22.24 -16.13 -2.00
C PHE A 90 -23.01 -16.59 -3.25
N ILE A 91 -23.63 -17.75 -3.11
CA ILE A 91 -24.58 -18.32 -4.06
C ILE A 91 -25.90 -18.58 -3.35
N LYS A 92 -26.99 -18.21 -4.01
CA LYS A 92 -28.36 -18.48 -3.56
C LYS A 92 -29.10 -19.31 -4.61
N LEU A 93 -29.63 -20.44 -4.18
CA LEU A 93 -30.42 -21.34 -5.00
C LEU A 93 -31.73 -21.62 -4.26
N ASN A 94 -32.82 -21.81 -4.99
CA ASN A 94 -34.07 -22.23 -4.39
C ASN A 94 -34.83 -23.24 -5.25
N THR A 95 -35.68 -24.02 -4.61
CA THR A 95 -36.61 -24.92 -5.29
C THR A 95 -37.93 -24.97 -4.53
N ASN A 96 -39.00 -25.28 -5.23
CA ASN A 96 -40.30 -25.54 -4.60
C ASN A 96 -40.44 -27.05 -4.36
N ALA A 97 -40.87 -27.41 -3.16
CA ALA A 97 -41.23 -28.76 -2.77
C ALA A 97 -42.63 -28.70 -2.16
N GLU A 98 -43.63 -29.10 -2.95
CA GLU A 98 -45.05 -28.99 -2.60
C GLU A 98 -45.41 -27.56 -2.13
N ASN A 99 -45.79 -27.40 -0.86
CA ASN A 99 -46.19 -26.13 -0.26
C ASN A 99 -45.01 -25.35 0.36
N CYS A 100 -43.79 -25.86 0.21
CA CYS A 100 -42.59 -25.32 0.84
C CYS A 100 -41.60 -24.80 -0.22
N LYS A 101 -40.99 -23.65 0.05
CA LYS A 101 -39.83 -23.17 -0.70
C LYS A 101 -38.55 -23.50 0.05
N ILE A 102 -37.72 -24.36 -0.51
CA ILE A 102 -36.39 -24.68 0.03
C ILE A 102 -35.39 -23.70 -0.57
N SER A 103 -34.62 -23.04 0.29
CA SER A 103 -33.58 -22.10 -0.13
C SER A 103 -32.23 -22.53 0.41
N LEU A 104 -31.23 -22.62 -0.46
CA LEU A 104 -29.84 -22.90 -0.14
C LEU A 104 -29.03 -21.61 -0.28
N HIS A 105 -28.34 -21.22 0.79
CA HIS A 105 -27.46 -20.07 0.80
C HIS A 105 -26.08 -20.50 1.31
N LEU A 106 -25.09 -20.41 0.43
CA LEU A 106 -23.70 -20.73 0.74
C LEU A 106 -22.87 -19.47 0.56
N SER A 107 -22.03 -19.15 1.53
CA SER A 107 -21.21 -17.94 1.51
C SER A 107 -19.84 -18.16 2.14
N ILE A 108 -18.83 -17.49 1.60
CA ILE A 108 -17.54 -17.28 2.26
C ILE A 108 -17.34 -15.80 2.54
N GLN A 109 -16.58 -15.49 3.58
CA GLN A 109 -16.18 -14.13 3.92
C GLN A 109 -14.67 -14.11 4.18
N TYR A 110 -13.98 -13.10 3.66
CA TYR A 110 -12.54 -12.96 3.80
C TYR A 110 -12.13 -11.49 3.83
N HIS A 111 -10.99 -11.23 4.47
CA HIS A 111 -10.36 -9.92 4.48
C HIS A 111 -9.59 -9.67 3.19
N VAL A 112 -9.62 -8.43 2.72
CA VAL A 112 -8.85 -7.99 1.55
C VAL A 112 -7.89 -6.89 1.96
N VAL A 113 -6.65 -7.04 1.52
CA VAL A 113 -5.60 -6.02 1.62
C VAL A 113 -5.22 -5.65 0.20
N LEU A 114 -5.31 -4.37 -0.15
CA LEU A 114 -4.86 -3.86 -1.44
C LEU A 114 -3.34 -3.70 -1.40
N PHE A 115 -2.66 -4.25 -2.40
CA PHE A 115 -1.21 -4.14 -2.56
C PHE A 115 -0.87 -4.01 -4.05
N TYR A 116 0.29 -3.43 -4.35
CA TYR A 116 0.77 -3.35 -5.72
C TYR A 116 1.42 -4.67 -6.13
N GLN A 117 1.20 -5.08 -7.37
CA GLN A 117 2.00 -6.12 -7.97
C GLN A 117 3.45 -5.62 -8.10
N PRO A 118 4.47 -6.42 -7.74
CA PRO A 118 5.86 -6.05 -7.97
C PRO A 118 6.11 -5.68 -9.43
N ASN A 119 6.63 -4.47 -9.65
CA ASN A 119 6.94 -3.97 -10.98
C ASN A 119 8.38 -3.44 -11.00
N TYR A 120 9.21 -4.05 -11.85
CA TYR A 120 10.63 -3.74 -11.94
C TYR A 120 10.91 -2.28 -12.32
N GLU A 121 10.12 -1.69 -13.22
CA GLU A 121 10.32 -0.30 -13.66
C GLU A 121 10.04 0.68 -12.52
N VAL A 122 9.02 0.41 -11.70
CA VAL A 122 8.70 1.23 -10.52
C VAL A 122 9.86 1.17 -9.52
N MET A 123 10.37 -0.04 -9.24
CA MET A 123 11.52 -0.22 -8.33
C MET A 123 12.77 0.50 -8.85
N LYS A 124 13.05 0.41 -10.15
CA LYS A 124 14.18 1.09 -10.79
C LYS A 124 14.06 2.61 -10.65
N LYS A 125 12.89 3.17 -10.94
CA LYS A 125 12.63 4.61 -10.83
C LYS A 125 12.74 5.12 -9.39
N GLN A 126 12.26 4.36 -8.42
CA GLN A 126 12.41 4.71 -6.99
C GLN A 126 13.87 4.67 -6.55
N LYS A 127 14.66 3.70 -7.03
CA LYS A 127 16.11 3.68 -6.79
C LYS A 127 16.81 4.89 -7.39
N GLU A 128 16.54 5.19 -8.67
CA GLU A 128 17.07 6.39 -9.33
C GLU A 128 16.75 7.68 -8.56
N LEU A 129 15.52 7.78 -8.04
CA LEU A 129 15.10 8.93 -7.22
C LEU A 129 15.85 8.99 -5.88
N SER A 130 16.04 7.84 -5.21
CA SER A 130 16.82 7.77 -3.96
C SER A 130 18.25 8.21 -4.19
N ASP A 131 18.91 7.68 -5.22
CA ASP A 131 20.29 8.04 -5.56
C ASP A 131 20.41 9.54 -5.87
N PHE A 132 19.41 10.11 -6.56
CA PHE A 132 19.36 11.55 -6.83
C PHE A 132 19.19 12.41 -5.56
N MET A 133 18.34 11.99 -4.62
CA MET A 133 18.17 12.68 -3.34
C MET A 133 19.45 12.66 -2.51
N ASP A 134 20.13 11.51 -2.44
CA ASP A 134 21.41 11.36 -1.72
C ASP A 134 22.50 12.24 -2.34
N MET A 135 22.59 12.28 -3.67
CA MET A 135 23.50 13.17 -4.39
C MET A 135 23.20 14.65 -4.10
N THR A 136 21.92 15.04 -4.12
CA THR A 136 21.48 16.42 -3.86
C THR A 136 21.88 16.83 -2.45
N LYS A 137 21.59 15.99 -1.46
CA LYS A 137 21.95 16.25 -0.06
C LYS A 137 23.46 16.43 0.13
N LYS A 138 24.27 15.59 -0.51
CA LYS A 138 25.73 15.73 -0.47
C LYS A 138 26.20 17.05 -1.09
N GLN A 139 25.60 17.46 -2.20
CA GLN A 139 25.92 18.74 -2.84
C GLN A 139 25.51 19.94 -1.97
N GLU A 140 24.35 19.87 -1.31
CA GLU A 140 23.91 20.89 -0.35
C GLU A 140 24.86 20.99 0.85
N ASP A 141 25.32 19.86 1.39
CA ASP A 141 26.31 19.84 2.48
C ASP A 141 27.65 20.46 2.05
N GLU A 142 28.15 20.12 0.85
CA GLU A 142 29.38 20.70 0.29
C GLU A 142 29.24 22.21 0.02
N LEU A 143 28.09 22.66 -0.49
CA LEU A 143 27.80 24.08 -0.71
C LEU A 143 27.73 24.84 0.60
N THR A 144 27.10 24.28 1.63
CA THR A 144 27.03 24.88 2.97
C THR A 144 28.42 25.07 3.55
N GLN A 145 29.28 24.04 3.50
CA GLN A 145 30.66 24.14 3.99
C GLN A 145 31.49 25.19 3.23
N LYS A 146 31.32 25.28 1.90
CA LYS A 146 31.98 26.31 1.10
C LYS A 146 31.47 27.71 1.43
N SER A 147 30.16 27.87 1.58
CA SER A 147 29.55 29.14 1.96
C SER A 147 30.06 29.60 3.33
N ASP A 148 30.08 28.70 4.31
CA ASP A 148 30.63 28.96 5.65
C ASP A 148 32.10 29.40 5.58
N HIS A 149 32.90 28.73 4.76
CA HIS A 149 34.31 29.09 4.56
C HIS A 149 34.46 30.51 3.98
N VAL A 150 33.71 30.83 2.92
CA VAL A 150 33.75 32.15 2.27
C VAL A 150 33.30 33.25 3.22
N ILE A 151 32.24 33.02 4.00
CA ILE A 151 31.76 33.96 5.02
C ILE A 151 32.86 34.21 6.06
N LEU A 152 33.49 33.15 6.56
CA LEU A 152 34.56 33.27 7.56
C LEU A 152 35.81 33.98 7.01
N GLU A 153 36.21 33.70 5.77
CA GLU A 153 37.32 34.42 5.12
C GLU A 153 37.02 35.91 4.96
N LYS A 154 35.81 36.27 4.53
CA LYS A 154 35.38 37.66 4.36
C LYS A 154 35.30 38.41 5.69
N LEU A 155 34.73 37.81 6.73
CA LEU A 155 34.70 38.41 8.07
C LEU A 155 36.12 38.65 8.61
N ARG A 156 37.03 37.69 8.42
CA ARG A 156 38.44 37.89 8.80
C ARG A 156 39.12 38.98 7.97
N ALA A 157 38.82 39.09 6.68
CA ALA A 157 39.34 40.15 5.81
C ALA A 157 38.85 41.55 6.22
N GLU A 158 37.60 41.66 6.68
CA GLU A 158 36.97 42.90 7.16
C GLU A 158 37.49 43.37 8.54
N GLY A 159 38.40 42.62 9.17
CA GLY A 159 39.11 43.05 10.38
C GLY A 159 38.87 42.19 11.62
N TYR A 160 38.04 41.15 11.54
CA TYR A 160 37.73 40.26 12.66
C TYR A 160 38.70 39.06 12.77
N LYS A 161 40.00 39.28 12.55
CA LYS A 161 41.00 38.20 12.38
C LYS A 161 41.25 37.36 13.63
N ASP A 162 41.07 37.93 14.82
CA ASP A 162 41.42 37.31 16.10
C ASP A 162 40.24 36.66 16.82
N LEU A 163 39.06 36.64 16.18
CA LEU A 163 37.86 36.02 16.74
C LEU A 163 37.76 34.54 16.33
N ASP A 164 37.24 33.73 17.24
CA ASP A 164 36.93 32.33 16.96
C ASP A 164 35.72 32.20 16.02
N THR A 165 35.58 31.02 15.39
CA THR A 165 34.52 30.74 14.41
C THR A 165 33.11 30.99 14.93
N GLN A 166 32.84 30.70 16.21
CA GLN A 166 31.52 30.90 16.79
C GLN A 166 31.21 32.39 16.94
N SER A 167 32.16 33.16 17.48
CA SER A 167 32.06 34.62 17.60
C SER A 167 31.87 35.31 16.23
N LEU A 168 32.51 34.80 15.18
CA LEU A 168 32.37 35.30 13.81
C LEU A 168 30.96 35.09 13.25
N PHE A 169 30.39 33.89 13.42
CA PHE A 169 29.01 33.64 13.00
C PHE A 169 28.00 34.43 13.83
N GLU A 170 28.22 34.62 15.13
CA GLU A 170 27.35 35.47 15.95
C GLU A 170 27.31 36.92 15.45
N ILE A 171 28.45 37.49 15.04
CA ILE A 171 28.51 38.82 14.41
C ILE A 171 27.74 38.82 13.08
N PHE A 172 27.97 37.81 12.24
CA PHE A 172 27.30 37.70 10.94
C PHE A 172 25.78 37.58 11.06
N TYR A 173 25.26 36.82 12.02
CA TYR A 173 23.82 36.65 12.20
C TYR A 173 23.15 37.80 12.96
N ARG A 174 23.90 38.53 13.79
CA ARG A 174 23.37 39.62 14.63
C ARG A 174 23.41 40.99 13.95
N ASP A 175 24.37 41.23 13.06
CA ASP A 175 24.52 42.51 12.36
C ASP A 175 24.02 42.40 10.91
N ASP A 176 22.79 42.84 10.69
CA ASP A 176 22.14 42.83 9.38
C ASP A 176 22.95 43.59 8.31
N LYS A 177 23.69 44.65 8.69
CA LYS A 177 24.50 45.43 7.72
C LYS A 177 25.73 44.66 7.28
N ILE A 178 26.38 43.95 8.20
CA ILE A 178 27.53 43.09 7.88
C ILE A 178 27.05 41.91 7.03
N ARG A 179 25.91 41.31 7.38
CA ARG A 179 25.29 40.23 6.61
C ARG A 179 24.99 40.67 5.17
N GLU A 180 24.29 41.78 4.98
CA GLU A 180 23.95 42.30 3.66
C GLU A 180 25.18 42.66 2.83
N LYS A 181 26.20 43.28 3.44
CA LYS A 181 27.45 43.61 2.76
C LYS A 181 28.18 42.36 2.27
N ILE A 182 28.34 41.37 3.15
CA ILE A 182 29.05 40.12 2.81
C ILE A 182 28.25 39.31 1.78
N MET A 183 26.93 39.21 1.92
CA MET A 183 26.08 38.53 0.94
C MET A 183 26.12 39.22 -0.43
N SER A 184 26.07 40.56 -0.49
CA SER A 184 26.17 41.31 -1.75
C SER A 184 27.53 41.11 -2.45
N GLU A 185 28.62 41.05 -1.68
CA GLU A 185 29.95 40.77 -2.23
C GLU A 185 30.10 39.32 -2.70
N ILE A 186 29.46 38.36 -2.02
CA ILE A 186 29.43 36.96 -2.43
C ILE A 186 28.59 36.80 -3.70
N GLU A 187 27.42 37.45 -3.80
CA GLU A 187 26.60 37.44 -5.02
C GLU A 187 27.36 38.01 -6.23
N LEU A 188 28.09 39.12 -6.06
CA LEU A 188 28.95 39.70 -7.11
C LEU A 188 30.09 38.78 -7.57
N GLN A 189 30.61 37.92 -6.69
CA GLN A 189 31.63 36.91 -7.06
C GLN A 189 31.01 35.63 -7.64
N THR A 190 29.84 35.22 -7.15
CA THR A 190 29.18 33.96 -7.51
C THR A 190 28.51 34.04 -8.88
N ASP A 191 28.08 35.22 -9.33
CA ASP A 191 27.51 35.43 -10.69
C ASP A 191 28.54 35.10 -11.80
N GLY A 192 29.84 35.26 -11.52
CA GLY A 192 30.92 34.87 -12.43
C GLY A 192 31.18 33.35 -12.51
N ASP A 193 30.83 32.59 -11.48
CA ASP A 193 31.00 31.13 -11.43
C ASP A 193 29.71 30.37 -11.77
N LEU A 194 28.52 30.94 -11.50
CA LEU A 194 27.22 30.42 -11.97
C LEU A 194 27.10 30.43 -13.50
N GLN A 195 27.67 31.43 -14.18
CA GLN A 195 27.76 31.44 -15.64
C GLN A 195 28.54 30.23 -16.20
N LYS A 196 29.59 29.75 -15.52
CA LYS A 196 30.36 28.57 -15.96
C LYS A 196 29.61 27.25 -15.75
N ILE A 197 28.72 27.19 -14.77
CA ILE A 197 27.89 26.00 -14.52
C ILE A 197 26.74 25.91 -15.53
N SER A 198 26.19 27.06 -15.95
CA SER A 198 25.13 27.11 -16.98
C SER A 198 25.57 26.62 -18.36
N GLN A 199 26.87 26.69 -18.68
CA GLN A 199 27.44 26.20 -19.95
C GLN A 199 27.58 24.67 -20.03
N ARG A 200 27.43 23.94 -18.91
CA ARG A 200 27.49 22.46 -18.89
C ARG A 200 26.13 21.77 -19.01
N LYS A 201 25.07 22.54 -19.35
CA LYS A 201 23.69 22.04 -19.49
C LYS A 201 23.26 21.72 -20.93
N GLU A 202 24.17 21.78 -21.91
CA GLU A 202 24.03 21.17 -23.24
C GLU A 202 24.76 19.83 -23.30
#